data_AF-A0A923VI18-F1
#
_entry.id   AF-A0A923VI18-F1
#
_cell.length_a   1.000
_cell.length_b   1.000
_cell.length_c   1.000
_cell.angle_alpha   90.00
_cell.angle_beta   90.00
_cell.angle_gamma   90.00
#
_symmetry.space_group_name_H-M   'P 1'
#
loop_
_entity.id
_entity.type
_entity.pdbx_description
1 polymer ?
#
loop_
_entity_poly.entity_id
_entity_poly.type
_entity_poly.pdbx_seq_one_letter_code
_entity_poly.pdbx_strand_id
1 'polypeptide(L)'
;MLNYKRYLTIAAFITGLLIIQSSSCKKKTPPTVCSEEITIKFPKNALDRLFFLDSSYWVYQDSISGQIDSFWVDYSQIGNVNLEKRNYQTKGKCYQQGRCFIKSRLQNDYTIEFTANPQSTGISLENELFNVTLIYKQNTIYYFDIGNQNYINGYTDGFVENIPEVKLKNKIFYDILKRTTLLIPSSFDIFKVSYFGNNIGLIKYIKPDGSVWELVRYKIKQ
;
A
#
# COMPACT_ATOMS: atom_id res chain seq x y z
N MET A 1 16.74 38.46 -64.74
CA MET A 1 16.52 37.07 -64.28
C MET A 1 17.08 36.73 -62.89
N LEU A 2 18.13 37.40 -62.38
CA LEU A 2 18.71 37.07 -61.06
C LEU A 2 17.80 37.36 -59.84
N ASN A 3 16.96 38.38 -59.90
CA ASN A 3 16.14 38.79 -58.74
C ASN A 3 15.01 37.80 -58.43
N TYR A 4 14.42 37.15 -59.45
CA TYR A 4 13.30 36.21 -59.27
C TYR A 4 13.69 34.95 -58.49
N LYS A 5 14.91 34.42 -58.74
CA LYS A 5 15.43 33.27 -57.99
C LYS A 5 15.61 33.56 -56.50
N ARG A 6 16.09 34.77 -56.14
CA ARG A 6 16.25 35.20 -54.73
C ARG A 6 14.92 35.29 -53.99
N TYR A 7 13.88 35.85 -54.62
CA TYR A 7 12.55 35.95 -53.99
C TYR A 7 11.91 34.57 -53.79
N LEU A 8 12.12 33.63 -54.72
CA LEU A 8 11.60 32.27 -54.60
C LEU A 8 12.26 31.50 -53.44
N THR A 9 13.57 31.69 -53.22
CA THR A 9 14.28 31.04 -52.11
C THR A 9 13.87 31.61 -50.76
N ILE A 10 13.67 32.93 -50.67
CA ILE A 10 13.20 33.60 -49.44
C ILE A 10 11.76 33.17 -49.12
N ALA A 11 10.88 33.13 -50.12
CA ALA A 11 9.51 32.68 -49.93
C ALA A 11 9.45 31.22 -49.46
N ALA A 12 10.22 30.31 -50.06
CA ALA A 12 10.29 28.92 -49.62
C ALA A 12 10.82 28.77 -48.18
N PHE A 13 11.77 29.62 -47.76
CA PHE A 13 12.31 29.62 -46.40
C PHE A 13 11.29 30.11 -45.37
N ILE A 14 10.53 31.16 -45.69
CA ILE A 14 9.47 31.70 -44.81
C ILE A 14 8.32 30.69 -44.68
N THR A 15 7.90 30.04 -45.76
CA THR A 15 6.85 29.02 -45.72
C THR A 15 7.30 27.77 -44.94
N GLY A 16 8.58 27.38 -45.03
CA GLY A 16 9.16 26.31 -44.21
C GLY A 16 9.16 26.64 -42.71
N LEU A 17 9.49 27.88 -42.34
CA LEU A 17 9.47 28.36 -40.94
C LEU A 17 8.05 28.36 -40.34
N LEU A 18 7.02 28.69 -41.13
CA LEU A 18 5.63 28.67 -40.68
C LEU A 18 5.10 27.25 -40.45
N ILE A 19 5.53 26.26 -41.24
CA ILE A 19 5.14 24.85 -41.05
C ILE A 19 5.76 24.27 -39.77
N ILE A 20 6.99 24.65 -39.43
CA ILE A 20 7.69 24.18 -38.21
C ILE A 20 7.04 24.74 -36.92
N GLN A 21 6.45 25.93 -36.96
CA GLN A 21 5.74 26.47 -35.78
C GLN A 21 4.36 25.82 -35.55
N SER A 22 3.77 25.21 -36.57
CA SER A 22 2.45 24.56 -36.46
C SER A 22 2.50 23.12 -35.90
N SER A 23 3.68 22.50 -35.80
CA SER A 23 3.84 21.08 -35.45
C SER A 23 4.15 20.80 -33.97
N SER A 24 4.21 21.81 -33.09
CA SER A 24 4.56 21.62 -31.67
C SER A 24 3.44 21.92 -30.65
N CYS A 25 2.19 22.03 -31.09
CA CYS A 25 1.05 21.98 -30.17
C CYS A 25 0.65 20.52 -29.92
N LYS A 26 1.44 19.78 -29.12
CA LYS A 26 0.91 18.58 -28.47
C LYS A 26 -0.29 19.04 -27.63
N LYS A 27 -1.51 18.66 -28.02
CA LYS A 27 -2.70 18.86 -27.19
C LYS A 27 -2.37 18.31 -25.81
N LYS A 28 -2.22 19.19 -24.82
CA LYS A 28 -2.09 18.77 -23.42
C LYS A 28 -3.42 18.11 -23.09
N THR A 29 -3.42 16.78 -22.99
CA THR A 29 -4.55 16.05 -22.43
C THR A 29 -4.85 16.68 -21.07
N PRO A 30 -6.10 17.06 -20.77
CA PRO A 30 -6.44 17.57 -19.46
C PRO A 30 -6.02 16.54 -18.40
N PRO A 31 -5.52 16.99 -17.24
CA PRO A 31 -5.07 16.06 -16.21
C PRO A 31 -6.24 15.16 -15.80
N THR A 32 -5.99 13.85 -15.76
CA THR A 32 -6.95 12.87 -15.25
C THR A 32 -7.38 13.26 -13.83
N VAL A 33 -8.69 13.47 -13.63
CA VAL A 33 -9.30 13.77 -12.34
C VAL A 33 -9.89 12.48 -11.79
N CYS A 34 -9.54 12.12 -10.55
CA CYS A 34 -10.03 10.88 -9.96
C CYS A 34 -11.55 10.91 -9.76
N SER A 35 -12.23 9.96 -10.37
CA SER A 35 -13.63 9.61 -10.11
C SER A 35 -13.72 8.17 -9.61
N GLU A 36 -14.86 7.78 -9.07
CA GLU A 36 -15.13 6.40 -8.63
C GLU A 36 -14.90 5.38 -9.75
N GLU A 37 -15.33 5.69 -10.98
CA GLU A 37 -15.28 4.78 -12.15
C GLU A 37 -13.85 4.43 -12.61
N ILE A 38 -12.88 5.33 -12.36
CA ILE A 38 -11.48 5.14 -12.78
C ILE A 38 -10.56 4.88 -11.58
N THR A 39 -11.11 4.78 -10.36
CA THR A 39 -10.33 4.57 -9.15
C THR A 39 -10.29 3.09 -8.78
N ILE A 40 -9.09 2.53 -8.78
CA ILE A 40 -8.82 1.23 -8.19
C ILE A 40 -8.79 1.38 -6.68
N LYS A 41 -9.74 0.74 -5.99
CA LYS A 41 -9.81 0.73 -4.52
C LYS A 41 -9.00 -0.42 -3.95
N PHE A 42 -8.46 -0.20 -2.76
CA PHE A 42 -7.87 -1.30 -1.99
C PHE A 42 -8.95 -2.36 -1.71
N PRO A 43 -8.62 -3.65 -1.80
CA PRO A 43 -9.58 -4.70 -1.48
C PRO A 43 -10.07 -4.59 -0.04
N LYS A 44 -11.40 -4.67 0.14
CA LYS A 44 -12.05 -4.48 1.43
C LYS A 44 -11.47 -5.38 2.53
N ASN A 45 -11.24 -6.66 2.24
CA ASN A 45 -10.66 -7.62 3.18
C ASN A 45 -9.30 -7.17 3.74
N ALA A 46 -8.50 -6.43 2.95
CA ALA A 46 -7.24 -5.89 3.42
C ALA A 46 -7.43 -4.65 4.30
N LEU A 47 -8.32 -3.74 3.90
CA LEU A 47 -8.67 -2.57 4.72
C LEU A 47 -9.22 -3.02 6.08
N ASP A 48 -10.13 -3.98 6.09
CA ASP A 48 -10.78 -4.49 7.30
C ASP A 48 -9.78 -5.15 8.29
N ARG A 49 -8.59 -5.53 7.83
CA ARG A 49 -7.56 -6.19 8.66
C ARG A 49 -6.36 -5.33 9.00
N LEU A 50 -6.08 -4.29 8.21
CA LEU A 50 -4.78 -3.63 8.24
C LEU A 50 -4.91 -2.11 8.37
N PHE A 51 -6.02 -1.54 7.90
CA PHE A 51 -6.23 -0.10 7.94
C PHE A 51 -7.21 0.26 9.06
N PHE A 52 -6.82 1.23 9.88
CA PHE A 52 -7.54 1.63 11.08
C PHE A 52 -7.46 3.13 11.24
N LEU A 53 -8.57 3.74 11.66
CA LEU A 53 -8.67 5.17 11.90
C LEU A 53 -8.07 5.55 13.26
N ASP A 54 -7.80 6.84 13.41
CA ASP A 54 -7.30 7.47 14.63
C ASP A 54 -8.14 7.05 15.86
N SER A 55 -7.47 6.91 17.01
CA SER A 55 -8.05 6.39 18.25
C SER A 55 -8.37 4.89 18.28
N SER A 56 -8.04 4.14 17.23
CA SER A 56 -8.00 2.68 17.32
C SER A 56 -6.83 2.24 18.20
N TYR A 57 -7.02 1.18 18.99
CA TYR A 57 -5.96 0.64 19.84
C TYR A 57 -6.08 -0.86 20.07
N TRP A 58 -4.95 -1.45 20.43
CA TRP A 58 -4.79 -2.83 20.87
C TRP A 58 -3.97 -2.87 22.15
N VAL A 59 -4.28 -3.80 23.04
CA VAL A 59 -3.52 -4.08 24.25
C VAL A 59 -3.15 -5.54 24.22
N TYR A 60 -1.85 -5.81 24.26
CA TYR A 60 -1.29 -7.15 24.19
C TYR A 60 -0.68 -7.54 25.52
N GLN A 61 -0.65 -8.84 25.77
CA GLN A 61 0.12 -9.43 26.85
C GLN A 61 1.07 -10.48 26.31
N ASP A 62 2.32 -10.44 26.74
CA ASP A 62 3.25 -11.54 26.54
C ASP A 62 2.79 -12.75 27.37
N SER A 63 2.52 -13.86 26.70
CA SER A 63 2.03 -15.10 27.30
C SER A 63 3.03 -15.74 28.27
N ILE A 64 4.32 -15.38 28.21
CA ILE A 64 5.36 -15.92 29.08
C ILE A 64 5.61 -14.99 30.27
N SER A 65 6.00 -13.74 30.02
CA SER A 65 6.36 -12.80 31.10
C SER A 65 5.18 -12.13 31.77
N GLY A 66 4.00 -12.14 31.13
CA GLY A 66 2.83 -11.38 31.57
C GLY A 66 2.92 -9.88 31.31
N GLN A 67 4.00 -9.39 30.67
CA GLN A 67 4.20 -7.98 30.35
C GLN A 67 3.08 -7.46 29.44
N ILE A 68 2.63 -6.23 29.69
CA ILE A 68 1.56 -5.58 28.92
C ILE A 68 2.14 -4.49 28.03
N ASP A 69 1.71 -4.46 26.78
CA ASP A 69 2.00 -3.39 25.84
C ASP A 69 0.71 -2.87 25.19
N SER A 70 0.72 -1.63 24.74
CA SER A 70 -0.42 -0.99 24.10
C SER A 70 0.02 -0.34 22.81
N PHE A 71 -0.75 -0.57 21.76
CA PHE A 71 -0.54 -0.06 20.42
C PHE A 71 -1.71 0.85 20.09
N TRP A 72 -1.47 2.02 19.53
CA TRP A 72 -2.53 2.94 19.12
C TRP A 72 -2.24 3.60 17.79
N VAL A 73 -3.29 3.83 17.03
CA VAL A 73 -3.24 4.62 15.81
C VAL A 73 -3.18 6.10 16.19
N ASP A 74 -2.03 6.70 15.94
CA ASP A 74 -1.78 8.12 16.16
C ASP A 74 -2.34 8.97 15.02
N TYR A 75 -2.18 8.46 13.79
CA TYR A 75 -2.59 9.14 12.58
C TYR A 75 -2.86 8.15 11.46
N SER A 76 -3.94 8.37 10.72
CA SER A 76 -4.33 7.60 9.56
C SER A 76 -4.78 8.52 8.42
N GLN A 77 -4.52 8.09 7.19
CA GLN A 77 -4.96 8.80 6.00
C GLN A 77 -5.22 7.82 4.88
N ILE A 78 -6.31 8.03 4.14
CA ILE A 78 -6.62 7.31 2.92
C ILE A 78 -7.16 8.31 1.88
N GLY A 79 -6.79 8.13 0.61
CA GLY A 79 -7.22 9.02 -0.46
C GLY A 79 -6.93 8.44 -1.83
N ASN A 80 -7.44 9.11 -2.86
CA ASN A 80 -7.27 8.69 -4.25
C ASN A 80 -6.18 9.54 -4.91
N VAL A 81 -5.25 8.87 -5.60
CA VAL A 81 -4.10 9.51 -6.23
C VAL A 81 -4.08 9.16 -7.71
N ASN A 82 -3.95 10.19 -8.55
CA ASN A 82 -3.61 10.01 -9.95
C ASN A 82 -2.09 9.80 -10.08
N LEU A 83 -1.70 8.59 -10.50
CA LEU A 83 -0.29 8.22 -10.66
C LEU A 83 0.24 8.41 -12.10
N GLU A 84 -0.58 8.87 -13.06
CA GLU A 84 -0.22 9.01 -14.48
C GLU A 84 1.03 9.87 -14.70
N LYS A 85 1.18 10.94 -13.92
CA LYS A 85 2.37 11.81 -13.99
C LYS A 85 3.65 11.11 -13.53
N ARG A 86 3.55 10.10 -12.67
CA ARG A 86 4.69 9.34 -12.11
C ARG A 86 4.93 8.04 -12.88
N ASN A 87 3.86 7.45 -13.40
CA ASN A 87 3.89 6.24 -14.21
C ASN A 87 2.81 6.33 -15.30
N TYR A 88 3.25 6.63 -16.53
CA TYR A 88 2.37 6.74 -17.70
C TYR A 88 1.61 5.43 -18.02
N GLN A 89 2.09 4.29 -17.53
CA GLN A 89 1.49 2.98 -17.77
C GLN A 89 0.19 2.77 -16.99
N THR A 90 -0.12 3.66 -16.05
CA THR A 90 -1.40 3.70 -15.35
C THR A 90 -2.56 4.10 -16.27
N LYS A 91 -2.29 4.64 -17.47
CA LYS A 91 -3.27 4.92 -18.53
C LYS A 91 -4.50 5.70 -18.04
N GLY A 92 -4.29 6.71 -17.19
CA GLY A 92 -5.38 7.53 -16.65
C GLY A 92 -6.22 6.86 -15.55
N LYS A 93 -5.71 5.80 -14.91
CA LYS A 93 -6.30 5.23 -13.70
C LYS A 93 -5.89 6.03 -12.46
N CYS A 94 -6.79 6.11 -11.49
CA CYS A 94 -6.48 6.54 -10.14
C CYS A 94 -6.39 5.34 -9.19
N TYR A 95 -5.66 5.51 -8.09
CA TYR A 95 -5.47 4.45 -7.10
C TYR A 95 -5.75 5.00 -5.71
N GLN A 96 -6.50 4.25 -4.93
CA GLN A 96 -6.56 4.49 -3.50
C GLN A 96 -5.18 4.20 -2.90
N GLN A 97 -4.74 5.06 -1.99
CA GLN A 97 -3.52 4.92 -1.22
C GLN A 97 -3.80 5.37 0.21
N GLY A 98 -3.07 4.78 1.16
CA GLY A 98 -3.24 5.13 2.55
C GLY A 98 -2.05 4.81 3.41
N ARG A 99 -2.08 5.30 4.65
CA ARG A 99 -1.08 4.99 5.67
C ARG A 99 -1.71 5.06 7.05
N CYS A 100 -1.20 4.24 7.95
CA CYS A 100 -1.57 4.20 9.36
C CYS A 100 -0.29 4.22 10.19
N PHE A 101 -0.13 5.23 11.05
CA PHE A 101 0.97 5.36 11.99
C PHE A 101 0.57 4.76 13.33
N ILE A 102 1.28 3.71 13.75
CA ILE A 102 0.99 2.97 14.97
C ILE A 102 2.15 3.19 15.95
N LYS A 103 1.81 3.75 17.10
CA LYS A 103 2.71 3.90 18.24
C LYS A 103 2.54 2.73 19.17
N SER A 104 3.62 2.38 19.86
CA SER A 104 3.57 1.44 20.96
C SER A 104 4.26 2.02 22.20
N ARG A 105 3.87 1.55 23.39
CA ARG A 105 4.48 1.98 24.65
C ARG A 105 5.81 1.28 24.91
N LEU A 106 5.89 -0.01 24.62
CA LEU A 106 7.09 -0.82 24.84
C LEU A 106 7.80 -1.20 23.53
N GLN A 107 7.04 -1.34 22.45
CA GLN A 107 7.63 -1.45 21.12
C GLN A 107 7.93 -0.06 20.55
N ASN A 108 8.85 -0.03 19.59
CA ASN A 108 9.07 1.16 18.79
C ASN A 108 7.91 1.37 17.80
N ASP A 109 7.73 2.61 17.39
CA ASP A 109 6.69 3.01 16.43
C ASP A 109 6.91 2.37 15.05
N TYR A 110 5.81 2.09 14.36
CA TYR A 110 5.82 1.62 12.98
C TYR A 110 4.70 2.25 12.15
N THR A 111 4.89 2.24 10.84
CA THR A 111 3.89 2.69 9.87
C THR A 111 3.45 1.52 9.00
N ILE A 112 2.16 1.38 8.77
CA ILE A 112 1.63 0.51 7.72
C ILE A 112 1.27 1.42 6.54
N GLU A 113 1.93 1.21 5.40
CA GLU A 113 1.64 1.90 4.16
C GLU A 113 0.91 0.99 3.16
N PHE A 114 -0.08 1.57 2.53
CA PHE A 114 -0.94 0.98 1.52
C PHE A 114 -0.62 1.68 0.20
N THR A 115 0.24 1.07 -0.60
CA THR A 115 0.69 1.64 -1.88
C THR A 115 0.17 0.83 -3.04
N ALA A 116 -0.18 1.51 -4.13
CA ALA A 116 -0.53 0.84 -5.37
C ALA A 116 0.74 0.39 -6.09
N ASN A 117 0.70 -0.80 -6.68
CA ASN A 117 1.77 -1.35 -7.51
C ASN A 117 1.24 -1.51 -8.95
N PRO A 118 1.08 -0.38 -9.68
CA PRO A 118 0.38 -0.35 -10.95
C PRO A 118 1.08 -1.27 -11.97
N GLN A 119 0.31 -2.17 -12.57
CA GLN A 119 0.85 -3.09 -13.56
C GLN A 119 0.98 -2.41 -14.93
N SER A 120 2.18 -2.51 -15.51
CA SER A 120 2.56 -1.83 -16.75
C SER A 120 1.75 -2.28 -17.98
N THR A 121 1.20 -3.48 -17.92
CA THR A 121 0.54 -4.17 -19.03
C THR A 121 -0.91 -3.71 -19.26
N GLY A 122 -1.48 -2.85 -18.40
CA GLY A 122 -2.85 -2.36 -18.57
C GLY A 122 -3.89 -3.47 -18.44
N ILE A 123 -3.66 -4.39 -17.51
CA ILE A 123 -4.63 -5.41 -17.10
C ILE A 123 -5.93 -4.70 -16.66
N SER A 124 -7.08 -5.38 -16.76
CA SER A 124 -8.37 -4.84 -16.31
C SER A 124 -8.30 -4.31 -14.87
N LEU A 125 -9.18 -3.37 -14.52
CA LEU A 125 -9.18 -2.71 -13.20
C LEU A 125 -9.11 -3.71 -12.03
N GLU A 126 -9.68 -4.90 -12.20
CA GLU A 126 -9.72 -6.00 -11.22
C GLU A 126 -8.39 -6.75 -11.00
N ASN A 127 -7.43 -6.59 -11.90
CA ASN A 127 -6.16 -7.31 -11.91
C ASN A 127 -4.96 -6.45 -11.45
N GLU A 128 -5.22 -5.25 -10.95
CA GLU A 128 -4.21 -4.39 -10.37
C GLU A 128 -3.74 -4.92 -9.01
N LEU A 129 -2.46 -4.70 -8.71
CA LEU A 129 -1.84 -5.12 -7.46
C LEU A 129 -1.65 -3.94 -6.52
N PHE A 130 -1.75 -4.24 -5.24
CA PHE A 130 -1.40 -3.32 -4.16
C PHE A 130 -0.33 -3.94 -3.28
N ASN A 131 0.58 -3.12 -2.79
CA ASN A 131 1.58 -3.52 -1.82
C ASN A 131 1.17 -3.01 -0.44
N VAL A 132 1.21 -3.89 0.55
CA VAL A 132 1.19 -3.50 1.96
C VAL A 132 2.61 -3.54 2.48
N THR A 133 3.03 -2.46 3.12
CA THR A 133 4.40 -2.29 3.58
C THR A 133 4.41 -1.87 5.04
N LEU A 134 5.23 -2.54 5.85
CA LEU A 134 5.49 -2.15 7.22
C LEU A 134 6.82 -1.41 7.28
N ILE A 135 6.81 -0.18 7.78
CA ILE A 135 8.02 0.62 7.97
C ILE A 135 8.31 0.69 9.47
N TYR A 136 9.49 0.19 9.86
CA TYR A 136 9.96 0.14 11.24
C TYR A 136 11.37 0.71 11.35
N LYS A 137 11.57 1.75 12.17
CA LYS A 137 12.88 2.43 12.34
C LYS A 137 13.58 2.73 11.00
N GLN A 138 12.85 3.32 10.05
CA GLN A 138 13.33 3.63 8.69
C GLN A 138 13.64 2.41 7.80
N ASN A 139 13.44 1.19 8.27
CA ASN A 139 13.54 0.01 7.45
C ASN A 139 12.18 -0.40 6.90
N THR A 140 12.16 -0.72 5.63
CA THR A 140 10.97 -1.15 4.90
C THR A 140 10.89 -2.67 4.87
N ILE A 141 9.81 -3.22 5.42
CA ILE A 141 9.50 -4.64 5.37
C ILE A 141 8.27 -4.80 4.49
N TYR A 142 8.46 -5.47 3.35
CA TYR A 142 7.35 -5.80 2.47
C TYR A 142 6.49 -6.88 3.13
N TYR A 143 5.20 -6.59 3.29
CA TYR A 143 4.28 -7.49 3.98
C TYR A 143 3.72 -8.53 3.01
N PHE A 144 3.01 -8.09 1.98
CA PHE A 144 2.47 -8.92 0.91
C PHE A 144 1.90 -8.02 -0.19
N ASP A 145 1.69 -8.63 -1.35
CA ASP A 145 0.93 -8.03 -2.43
C ASP A 145 -0.54 -8.46 -2.30
N ILE A 146 -1.46 -7.66 -2.80
CA ILE A 146 -2.89 -7.96 -2.82
C ILE A 146 -3.38 -7.77 -4.24
N GLY A 147 -3.96 -8.81 -4.82
CA GLY A 147 -4.58 -8.79 -6.13
C GLY A 147 -5.92 -9.51 -6.12
N ASN A 148 -6.95 -8.92 -6.73
CA ASN A 148 -8.29 -9.51 -6.83
C ASN A 148 -8.82 -10.11 -5.50
N GLN A 149 -8.75 -9.33 -4.41
CA GLN A 149 -9.14 -9.70 -3.04
C GLN A 149 -8.32 -10.82 -2.37
N ASN A 150 -7.31 -11.36 -3.06
CA ASN A 150 -6.45 -12.40 -2.55
C ASN A 150 -5.09 -11.82 -2.12
N TYR A 151 -4.55 -12.39 -1.05
CA TYR A 151 -3.20 -12.12 -0.61
C TYR A 151 -2.23 -12.94 -1.44
N ILE A 152 -1.24 -12.28 -2.02
CA ILE A 152 -0.19 -12.87 -2.83
C ILE A 152 1.09 -12.75 -2.02
N ASN A 153 1.85 -13.84 -1.94
CA ASN A 153 3.15 -13.82 -1.28
C ASN A 153 4.04 -12.78 -1.97
N GLY A 154 4.43 -11.75 -1.23
CA GLY A 154 5.32 -10.70 -1.75
C GLY A 154 6.72 -11.23 -2.03
N TYR A 155 7.51 -10.45 -2.76
CA TYR A 155 8.86 -10.77 -3.22
C TYR A 155 9.90 -11.08 -2.11
N THR A 156 9.55 -10.94 -0.83
CA THR A 156 10.46 -11.18 0.31
C THR A 156 9.87 -12.19 1.29
N ASP A 157 10.37 -13.42 1.20
CA ASP A 157 10.62 -14.35 2.30
C ASP A 157 9.50 -14.55 3.32
N GLY A 158 8.26 -14.74 2.86
CA GLY A 158 7.16 -15.05 3.74
C GLY A 158 6.02 -15.74 3.01
N PHE A 159 5.11 -16.31 3.78
CA PHE A 159 3.88 -16.86 3.24
C PHE A 159 2.68 -16.39 4.06
N VAL A 160 1.57 -16.22 3.35
CA VAL A 160 0.28 -15.84 3.92
C VAL A 160 -0.68 -17.02 3.74
N GLU A 161 -1.40 -17.35 4.80
CA GLU A 161 -2.41 -18.40 4.78
C GLU A 161 -3.65 -17.95 5.56
N ASN A 162 -4.82 -18.39 5.12
CA ASN A 162 -6.06 -18.22 5.89
C ASN A 162 -6.22 -19.44 6.79
N ILE A 163 -6.41 -19.21 8.08
CA ILE A 163 -6.72 -20.25 9.07
C ILE A 163 -8.12 -19.99 9.65
N PRO A 164 -8.88 -21.04 9.98
CA PRO A 164 -10.30 -20.90 10.32
C PRO A 164 -10.52 -20.15 11.63
N GLU A 165 -9.71 -20.43 12.65
CA GLU A 165 -9.84 -19.80 13.96
C GLU A 165 -8.52 -19.74 14.73
N VAL A 166 -8.46 -18.80 15.69
CA VAL A 166 -7.43 -18.71 16.73
C VAL A 166 -8.11 -18.52 18.07
N LYS A 167 -7.78 -19.37 19.04
CA LYS A 167 -8.26 -19.28 20.43
C LYS A 167 -7.23 -18.56 21.28
N LEU A 168 -7.61 -17.44 21.89
CA LEU A 168 -6.79 -16.70 22.85
C LEU A 168 -7.53 -16.64 24.18
N LYS A 169 -7.00 -17.32 25.20
CA LYS A 169 -7.62 -17.42 26.54
C LYS A 169 -9.10 -17.83 26.46
N ASN A 170 -10.01 -16.88 26.65
CA ASN A 170 -11.46 -17.08 26.68
C ASN A 170 -12.19 -16.51 25.44
N LYS A 171 -11.48 -16.18 24.37
CA LYS A 171 -12.05 -15.67 23.11
C LYS A 171 -11.62 -16.53 21.94
N ILE A 172 -12.53 -16.70 20.98
CA ILE A 172 -12.27 -17.33 19.70
C ILE A 172 -12.39 -16.26 18.63
N PHE A 173 -11.37 -16.15 17.78
CA PHE A 173 -11.36 -15.28 16.61
C PHE A 173 -11.45 -16.15 15.37
N TYR A 174 -12.26 -15.75 14.41
CA TYR A 174 -12.51 -16.49 13.17
C TYR A 174 -11.94 -15.76 11.95
N ASP A 175 -11.77 -16.50 10.86
CA ASP A 175 -11.34 -15.97 9.56
C ASP A 175 -10.03 -15.20 9.72
N ILE A 176 -8.95 -15.92 10.00
CA ILE A 176 -7.67 -15.33 10.41
C ILE A 176 -6.67 -15.38 9.27
N LEU A 177 -6.11 -14.22 8.95
CA LEU A 177 -4.98 -14.12 8.07
C LEU A 177 -3.70 -14.32 8.88
N LYS A 178 -2.99 -15.42 8.65
CA LYS A 178 -1.69 -15.68 9.27
C LYS A 178 -0.60 -15.36 8.26
N ARG A 179 0.39 -14.59 8.70
CA ARG A 179 1.62 -14.30 7.95
C ARG A 179 2.82 -14.82 8.69
N THR A 180 3.69 -15.53 7.99
CA THR A 180 4.99 -15.98 8.49
C THR A 180 6.09 -15.28 7.70
N THR A 181 7.05 -14.68 8.40
CA THR A 181 8.29 -14.16 7.83
C THR A 181 9.41 -15.16 8.06
N LEU A 182 10.08 -15.58 6.98
CA LEU A 182 11.17 -16.54 6.96
C LEU A 182 12.53 -15.88 7.23
N LEU A 183 12.78 -14.72 6.61
CA LEU A 183 14.04 -13.97 6.76
C LEU A 183 13.77 -12.65 7.48
N ILE A 184 13.91 -12.68 8.81
CA ILE A 184 14.00 -11.46 9.62
C ILE A 184 15.44 -11.39 10.12
N PRO A 185 16.24 -10.39 9.68
CA PRO A 185 17.54 -10.18 10.29
C PRO A 185 17.35 -9.95 11.78
N SER A 186 18.17 -10.56 12.64
CA SER A 186 17.98 -10.55 14.10
C SER A 186 17.95 -9.15 14.73
N SER A 187 18.43 -8.13 14.02
CA SER A 187 18.34 -6.71 14.39
C SER A 187 16.94 -6.10 14.26
N PHE A 188 16.01 -6.80 13.60
CA PHE A 188 14.64 -6.33 13.39
C PHE A 188 13.72 -6.93 14.44
N ASP A 189 13.30 -6.09 15.38
CA ASP A 189 12.28 -6.44 16.36
C ASP A 189 10.88 -6.31 15.75
N ILE A 190 10.58 -7.20 14.79
CA ILE A 190 9.32 -7.26 14.05
C ILE A 190 8.70 -8.65 14.14
N PHE A 191 7.45 -8.79 13.71
CA PHE A 191 6.70 -10.05 13.85
C PHE A 191 7.25 -11.15 12.92
N LYS A 192 7.79 -12.22 13.51
CA LYS A 192 8.09 -13.48 12.82
C LYS A 192 6.84 -14.18 12.35
N VAL A 193 5.83 -14.21 13.20
CA VAL A 193 4.48 -14.68 12.84
C VAL A 193 3.49 -13.64 13.31
N SER A 194 2.49 -13.34 12.48
CA SER A 194 1.42 -12.39 12.80
C SER A 194 0.09 -12.95 12.37
N TYR A 195 -0.95 -12.69 13.16
CA TYR A 195 -2.30 -13.18 12.97
C TYR A 195 -3.24 -11.97 12.95
N PHE A 196 -3.97 -11.78 11.86
CA PHE A 196 -4.89 -10.66 11.68
C PHE A 196 -6.33 -11.18 11.63
N GLY A 197 -7.18 -10.67 12.52
CA GLY A 197 -8.62 -10.91 12.50
C GLY A 197 -9.35 -9.86 11.66
N ASN A 198 -10.42 -10.28 11.00
CA ASN A 198 -11.28 -9.38 10.24
C ASN A 198 -11.95 -8.34 11.18
N ASN A 199 -11.95 -7.06 10.80
CA ASN A 199 -12.42 -5.91 11.59
C ASN A 199 -11.75 -5.72 12.97
N ILE A 200 -10.65 -6.43 13.22
CA ILE A 200 -9.93 -6.41 14.49
C ILE A 200 -8.47 -6.05 14.28
N GLY A 201 -7.85 -6.52 13.20
CA GLY A 201 -6.43 -6.35 12.97
C GLY A 201 -5.57 -7.36 13.71
N LEU A 202 -4.39 -6.96 14.15
CA LEU A 202 -3.41 -7.87 14.75
C LEU A 202 -3.93 -8.44 16.07
N ILE A 203 -4.22 -9.74 16.11
CA ILE A 203 -4.75 -10.44 17.30
C ILE A 203 -3.69 -11.23 18.06
N LYS A 204 -2.62 -11.64 17.37
CA LYS A 204 -1.50 -12.39 17.95
C LYS A 204 -0.25 -12.15 17.13
N TYR A 205 0.91 -12.10 17.77
CA TYR A 205 2.19 -12.13 17.07
C TYR A 205 3.27 -12.88 17.86
N ILE A 206 4.26 -13.36 17.13
CA ILE A 206 5.45 -14.02 17.65
C ILE A 206 6.66 -13.24 17.15
N LYS A 207 7.56 -12.89 18.05
CA LYS A 207 8.82 -12.20 17.74
C LYS A 207 9.93 -13.18 17.35
N PRO A 208 11.07 -12.72 16.82
CA PRO A 208 12.19 -13.59 16.46
C PRO A 208 12.81 -14.30 17.67
N ASP A 209 12.74 -13.67 18.85
CA ASP A 209 13.18 -14.24 20.13
C ASP A 209 12.24 -15.32 20.71
N GLY A 210 11.09 -15.55 20.06
CA GLY A 210 10.10 -16.54 20.48
C GLY A 210 9.05 -16.02 21.47
N SER A 211 9.13 -14.76 21.91
CA SER A 211 8.07 -14.18 22.74
C SER A 211 6.74 -14.13 21.98
N VAL A 212 5.66 -14.44 22.69
CA VAL A 212 4.32 -14.60 22.11
C VAL A 212 3.40 -13.58 22.74
N TRP A 213 2.87 -12.69 21.91
CA TRP A 213 2.00 -11.61 22.36
C TRP A 213 0.58 -11.84 21.88
N GLU A 214 -0.36 -11.81 22.82
CA GLU A 214 -1.77 -12.14 22.58
C GLU A 214 -2.66 -10.96 22.93
N LEU A 215 -3.65 -10.70 22.09
CA LEU A 215 -4.58 -9.59 22.27
C LEU A 215 -5.47 -9.81 23.49
N VAL A 216 -5.47 -8.83 24.39
CA VAL A 216 -6.29 -8.82 25.61
C VAL A 216 -7.50 -7.89 25.44
N ARG A 217 -7.27 -6.70 24.89
CA ARG A 217 -8.29 -5.65 24.74
C ARG A 217 -8.04 -4.86 23.46
N TYR A 218 -9.11 -4.38 22.84
CA TYR A 218 -9.01 -3.53 21.67
C TYR A 218 -10.19 -2.57 21.59
N LYS A 219 -10.05 -1.55 20.76
CA LYS A 219 -11.13 -0.70 20.24
C LYS A 219 -10.76 -0.32 18.82
N ILE A 220 -11.65 -0.60 17.88
CA ILE A 220 -11.39 -0.39 16.44
C ILE A 220 -12.33 0.68 15.90
N LYS A 221 -11.78 1.54 15.05
CA LYS A 221 -12.49 2.43 14.12
C LYS A 221 -11.93 2.20 12.73
N GLN A 222 -12.80 2.15 11.72
CA GLN A 222 -12.47 1.91 10.32
C GLN A 222 -13.20 2.92 9.43
#